data_AF-V9L579-F1
#
_entry.id   AF-V9L579-F1
#
_cell.length_a   1.000
_cell.length_b   1.000
_cell.length_c   1.000
_cell.angle_alpha   90.00
_cell.angle_beta   90.00
_cell.angle_gamma   90.00
#
_symmetry.space_group_name_H-M   'P 1'
#
loop_
_entity.id
_entity.type
_entity.pdbx_description
1 polymer ?
#
loop_
_entity_poly.entity_id
_entity_poly.type
_entity_poly.pdbx_seq_one_letter_code
_entity_poly.pdbx_strand_id
1 'polypeptide(L)'
;MTSEEINLKADLRFFFMSPCEKYRARCQLPWKLCLQLLKIVLVTTQLVLFGLSNHLVASFKEENSLAFKHLFLKGFQGAREDGNSFAVYNRQDVYDSMFYAINQYLQLHNVTVGNYGYVQDENNLTALTVCKQLYVKSPPVPSENVNRSIIDSRIETDCLNIEPFIATNKVSEKWEMSNSSFFILEFYRLVQIEISFRLKGIDLQAFQYNELPDCYEFLITITFDNTVHSGIIKIFL
;
A
#
# COMPACT_ATOMS: atom_id res chain seq x y z
N MET A 1 71.47 -0.12 -22.02
CA MET A 1 70.01 -0.05 -22.16
C MET A 1 69.70 -0.60 -23.54
N THR A 2 69.03 -1.75 -23.61
CA THR A 2 68.74 -2.40 -24.89
C THR A 2 67.68 -1.59 -25.66
N SER A 3 67.70 -1.64 -26.99
CA SER A 3 66.75 -0.88 -27.83
C SER A 3 65.28 -1.19 -27.47
N GLU A 4 65.01 -2.41 -27.00
CA GLU A 4 63.70 -2.86 -26.54
C GLU A 4 63.24 -2.15 -25.26
N GLU A 5 64.12 -1.95 -24.27
CA GLU A 5 63.78 -1.24 -23.02
C GLU A 5 63.36 0.21 -23.28
N ILE A 6 63.98 0.87 -24.25
CA ILE A 6 63.69 2.25 -24.62
C ILE A 6 62.30 2.35 -25.26
N ASN A 7 61.96 1.42 -26.16
CA ASN A 7 60.64 1.36 -26.80
C ASN A 7 59.53 1.04 -25.79
N LEU A 8 59.74 0.05 -24.92
CA LEU A 8 58.78 -0.30 -23.86
C LEU A 8 58.52 0.87 -22.89
N LYS A 9 59.57 1.61 -22.52
CA LYS A 9 59.44 2.78 -21.64
C LYS A 9 58.66 3.91 -22.30
N ALA A 10 58.79 4.09 -23.62
CA ALA A 10 58.02 5.06 -24.38
C ALA A 10 56.53 4.67 -24.47
N ASP A 11 56.23 3.40 -24.73
CA ASP A 11 54.85 2.89 -24.78
C ASP A 11 54.14 2.93 -23.43
N LEU A 12 54.84 2.58 -22.34
CA LEU A 12 54.33 2.72 -20.98
C LEU A 12 54.03 4.19 -20.64
N ARG A 13 54.97 5.09 -20.96
CA ARG A 13 54.77 6.53 -20.74
C ARG A 13 53.58 7.05 -21.53
N PHE A 14 53.40 6.60 -22.77
CA PHE A 14 52.22 6.93 -23.56
C PHE A 14 50.95 6.33 -22.95
N PHE A 15 50.97 5.09 -22.44
CA PHE A 15 49.80 4.47 -21.82
C PHE A 15 49.30 5.23 -20.58
N PHE A 16 50.21 5.72 -19.74
CA PHE A 16 49.89 6.48 -18.52
C PHE A 16 49.69 7.99 -18.70
N MET A 17 49.97 8.55 -19.88
CA MET A 17 49.65 9.95 -20.19
C MET A 17 48.14 10.20 -20.17
N SER A 18 47.75 11.41 -19.77
CA SER A 18 46.36 11.83 -19.71
C SER A 18 45.72 11.88 -21.11
N PRO A 19 44.39 11.72 -21.24
CA PRO A 19 43.70 11.74 -22.53
C PRO A 19 43.92 13.05 -23.31
N CYS A 20 44.04 14.19 -22.61
CA CYS A 20 44.31 15.49 -23.22
C CYS A 20 45.73 15.60 -23.78
N GLU A 21 46.73 15.02 -23.10
CA GLU A 21 48.12 14.95 -23.58
C GLU A 21 48.22 14.03 -24.80
N LYS A 22 47.50 12.89 -24.80
CA LYS A 22 47.41 11.98 -25.95
C LYS A 22 46.77 12.65 -27.16
N TYR A 23 45.72 13.43 -26.95
CA TYR A 23 45.08 14.21 -28.02
C TYR A 23 46.03 15.25 -28.60
N ARG A 24 46.74 16.00 -27.75
CA ARG A 24 47.72 17.01 -28.18
C ARG A 24 48.92 16.38 -28.92
N ALA A 25 49.34 15.17 -28.54
CA ALA A 25 50.50 14.50 -29.13
C ALA A 25 50.21 13.79 -30.47
N ARG A 26 48.98 13.30 -30.70
CA ARG A 26 48.61 12.54 -31.91
C ARG A 26 47.52 13.16 -32.79
N CYS A 27 46.88 14.26 -32.37
CA CYS A 27 45.73 14.88 -33.05
C CYS A 27 44.59 13.91 -33.42
N GLN A 28 44.48 12.76 -32.73
CA GLN A 28 43.43 11.77 -32.96
C GLN A 28 42.25 12.01 -32.04
N LEU A 29 41.07 12.27 -32.61
CA LEU A 29 39.81 12.46 -31.86
C LEU A 29 39.61 11.34 -30.82
N PRO A 30 39.50 11.67 -29.53
CA PRO A 30 39.44 10.67 -28.46
C PRO A 30 38.03 10.07 -28.38
N TRP A 31 37.69 9.19 -29.32
CA TRP A 31 36.37 8.56 -29.44
C TRP A 31 35.90 7.91 -28.13
N LYS A 32 36.82 7.34 -27.35
CA LYS A 32 36.54 6.75 -26.03
C LYS A 32 35.97 7.79 -25.04
N LEU A 33 36.47 9.03 -25.07
CA LEU A 33 36.00 10.11 -24.19
C LEU A 33 34.64 10.64 -24.66
N CYS A 34 34.43 10.80 -25.97
CA CYS A 34 33.13 11.17 -26.53
C CYS A 34 32.05 10.12 -26.20
N LEU A 35 32.36 8.82 -26.31
CA LEU A 35 31.45 7.75 -25.91
C LEU A 35 31.11 7.80 -24.42
N GLN A 36 32.08 8.13 -23.56
CA GLN A 36 31.81 8.28 -22.13
C GLN A 36 30.91 9.48 -21.84
N LEU A 37 31.13 10.63 -22.49
CA LEU A 37 30.24 11.79 -22.35
C LEU A 37 28.82 11.50 -22.88
N LEU A 38 28.72 10.85 -24.05
CA LEU A 38 27.43 10.42 -24.61
C LEU A 38 26.72 9.47 -23.66
N LYS A 39 27.44 8.49 -23.08
CA LYS A 39 26.88 7.56 -22.10
C LYS A 39 26.33 8.30 -20.88
N ILE A 40 27.05 9.29 -20.34
CA ILE A 40 26.57 10.07 -19.21
C ILE A 40 25.25 10.75 -19.58
N VAL A 41 25.19 11.45 -20.71
CA VAL A 41 23.97 12.12 -21.18
C VAL A 41 22.81 11.13 -21.34
N LEU A 42 23.04 9.99 -22.01
CA LEU A 42 22.00 8.99 -22.22
C LEU A 42 21.47 8.41 -20.91
N VAL A 43 22.36 8.05 -19.98
CA VAL A 43 21.98 7.48 -18.68
C VAL A 43 21.26 8.53 -17.83
N THR A 44 21.71 9.78 -17.83
CA THR A 44 21.02 10.86 -17.08
C THR A 44 19.64 11.12 -17.65
N THR A 45 19.48 11.17 -18.97
CA THR A 45 18.15 11.37 -19.59
C THR A 45 17.22 10.20 -19.29
N GLN A 46 17.71 8.97 -19.41
CA GLN A 46 16.94 7.78 -19.06
C GLN A 46 16.48 7.80 -17.60
N LEU A 47 17.36 8.19 -16.67
CA LEU A 47 17.03 8.25 -15.25
C LEU A 47 15.96 9.32 -14.96
N VAL A 48 16.05 10.49 -15.60
CA VAL A 48 15.07 11.57 -15.42
C VAL A 48 13.69 11.15 -15.94
N LEU A 49 13.62 10.57 -17.14
CA LEU A 49 12.35 10.08 -17.70
C LEU A 49 11.71 9.00 -16.83
N PHE A 50 12.52 8.05 -16.35
CA PHE A 50 12.05 7.01 -15.43
C PHE A 50 11.60 7.59 -14.08
N GLY A 51 12.31 8.59 -13.56
CA GLY A 51 11.95 9.28 -12.32
C GLY A 51 10.61 10.00 -12.40
N LEU A 52 10.32 10.66 -13.52
CA LEU A 52 9.05 11.35 -13.74
C LEU A 52 7.87 10.39 -13.80
N SER A 53 7.98 9.29 -14.54
CA SER A 53 6.93 8.27 -14.62
C SER A 53 6.63 7.66 -13.25
N ASN A 54 7.65 7.25 -12.49
CA ASN A 54 7.44 6.71 -11.15
C ASN A 54 6.88 7.73 -10.17
N HIS A 55 7.25 9.00 -10.30
CA HIS A 55 6.73 10.06 -9.44
C HIS A 55 5.21 10.22 -9.62
N LEU A 56 4.71 10.19 -10.86
CA LEU A 56 3.27 10.25 -11.14
C LEU A 56 2.53 9.07 -10.48
N VAL A 57 3.02 7.85 -10.66
CA VAL A 57 2.41 6.65 -10.06
C VAL A 57 2.41 6.72 -8.52
N ALA A 58 3.51 7.18 -7.93
CA ALA A 58 3.62 7.35 -6.48
C ALA A 58 2.65 8.41 -5.96
N SER A 59 2.53 9.55 -6.66
CA SER A 59 1.59 10.62 -6.32
C SER A 59 0.15 10.15 -6.41
N PHE A 60 -0.20 9.45 -7.50
CA PHE A 60 -1.54 8.87 -7.68
C PHE A 60 -1.87 7.89 -6.55
N LYS A 61 -0.92 7.01 -6.18
CA LYS A 61 -1.11 6.09 -5.05
C LYS A 61 -1.32 6.82 -3.72
N GLU A 62 -0.54 7.86 -3.45
CA GLU A 62 -0.62 8.62 -2.20
C GLU A 62 -1.94 9.39 -2.07
N GLU A 63 -2.36 10.08 -3.12
CA GLU A 63 -3.64 10.81 -3.16
C GLU A 63 -4.84 9.86 -2.99
N ASN A 64 -4.84 8.72 -3.70
CA ASN A 64 -5.90 7.72 -3.54
C ASN A 64 -5.91 7.09 -2.13
N SER A 65 -4.74 6.80 -1.56
CA SER A 65 -4.65 6.28 -0.18
C SER A 65 -5.23 7.28 0.83
N LEU A 66 -4.95 8.58 0.66
CA LEU A 66 -5.53 9.63 1.50
C LEU A 66 -7.05 9.74 1.30
N ALA A 67 -7.53 9.68 0.06
CA ALA A 67 -8.97 9.68 -0.25
C ALA A 67 -9.68 8.49 0.41
N PHE A 68 -9.11 7.29 0.35
CA PHE A 68 -9.66 6.10 1.00
C PHE A 68 -9.71 6.23 2.52
N LYS A 69 -8.70 6.84 3.15
CA LYS A 69 -8.74 7.14 4.59
C LYS A 69 -9.92 8.04 4.95
N HIS A 70 -10.15 9.11 4.20
CA HIS A 70 -11.30 10.00 4.44
C HIS A 70 -12.65 9.33 4.13
N LEU A 71 -12.70 8.43 3.15
CA LEU A 71 -13.92 7.76 2.74
C LEU A 71 -14.34 6.67 3.73
N PHE A 72 -13.41 5.80 4.13
CA PHE A 72 -13.71 4.60 4.91
C PHE A 72 -13.48 4.74 6.42
N LEU A 73 -12.64 5.67 6.88
CA LEU A 73 -12.38 5.86 8.32
C LEU A 73 -13.26 6.96 8.91
N LYS A 74 -14.19 6.58 9.79
CA LYS A 74 -15.10 7.51 10.46
C LYS A 74 -14.30 8.52 11.31
N GLY A 75 -14.47 9.81 11.03
CA GLY A 75 -13.87 10.88 11.83
C GLY A 75 -12.36 11.09 11.62
N PHE A 76 -11.81 10.60 10.51
CA PHE A 76 -10.43 10.88 10.12
C PHE A 76 -10.24 12.39 9.83
N GLN A 77 -9.47 13.08 10.68
CA GLN A 77 -9.23 14.53 10.60
C GLN A 77 -7.86 14.88 9.96
N GLY A 78 -7.24 13.93 9.25
CA GLY A 78 -5.90 14.08 8.68
C GLY A 78 -4.81 13.47 9.55
N ALA A 79 -3.56 13.55 9.09
CA ALA A 79 -2.41 12.97 9.75
C ALA A 79 -2.17 13.65 11.11
N ARG A 80 -2.64 13.01 12.19
CA ARG A 80 -2.25 13.37 13.56
C ARG A 80 -0.78 12.99 13.77
N GLU A 81 -0.10 13.66 14.71
CA GLU A 81 1.35 13.60 14.94
C GLU A 81 1.93 12.16 15.07
N ASP A 82 1.10 11.16 15.39
CA ASP A 82 1.51 9.78 15.65
C ASP A 82 1.35 8.81 14.45
N GLY A 83 1.39 9.33 13.22
CA GLY A 83 1.61 8.54 12.02
C GLY A 83 0.48 7.57 11.67
N ASN A 84 -0.36 7.98 10.70
CA ASN A 84 -1.28 7.11 9.94
C ASN A 84 -2.31 6.26 10.70
N SER A 85 -2.34 6.29 12.03
CA SER A 85 -3.21 5.44 12.85
C SER A 85 -4.29 6.25 13.55
N PHE A 86 -5.52 5.77 13.47
CA PHE A 86 -6.68 6.34 14.13
C PHE A 86 -7.06 5.46 15.33
N ALA A 87 -7.20 6.02 16.52
CA ALA A 87 -7.46 5.23 17.72
C ALA A 87 -8.91 5.38 18.21
N VAL A 88 -9.53 4.27 18.61
CA VAL A 88 -10.83 4.24 19.26
C VAL A 88 -10.72 3.62 20.65
N TYR A 89 -11.53 4.14 21.58
CA TYR A 89 -11.43 3.83 23.01
C TYR A 89 -12.68 3.13 23.56
N ASN A 90 -13.83 3.29 22.90
CA ASN A 90 -15.10 2.71 23.34
C ASN A 90 -15.52 1.57 22.43
N ARG A 91 -16.22 0.58 23.00
CA ARG A 91 -16.79 -0.54 22.23
C ARG A 91 -17.77 -0.06 21.16
N GLN A 92 -18.60 0.93 21.49
CA GLN A 92 -19.56 1.49 20.53
C GLN A 92 -18.84 2.16 19.35
N ASP A 93 -17.75 2.87 19.60
CA ASP A 93 -16.98 3.54 18.54
C ASP A 93 -16.33 2.53 17.59
N VAL A 94 -15.94 1.34 18.08
CA VAL A 94 -15.43 0.24 17.24
C VAL A 94 -16.52 -0.25 16.30
N TYR A 95 -17.71 -0.53 16.82
CA TYR A 95 -18.87 -0.95 16.03
C TYR A 95 -19.24 0.10 14.98
N ASP A 96 -19.37 1.35 15.42
CA ASP A 96 -19.68 2.48 14.58
C ASP A 96 -18.65 2.66 13.45
N SER A 97 -17.36 2.50 13.74
CA SER A 97 -16.29 2.65 12.74
C SER A 97 -16.29 1.50 11.72
N MET A 98 -16.47 0.27 12.19
CA MET A 98 -16.57 -0.92 11.34
C MET A 98 -17.78 -0.84 10.41
N PHE A 99 -18.96 -0.53 10.96
CA PHE A 99 -20.20 -0.41 10.18
C PHE A 99 -20.16 0.77 9.24
N TYR A 100 -19.53 1.88 9.62
CA TYR A 100 -19.28 3.01 8.73
C TYR A 100 -18.46 2.59 7.52
N ALA A 101 -17.33 1.90 7.70
CA ALA A 101 -16.48 1.45 6.60
C ALA A 101 -17.24 0.53 5.62
N ILE A 102 -18.02 -0.42 6.15
CA ILE A 102 -18.81 -1.35 5.33
C ILE A 102 -19.91 -0.59 4.56
N ASN A 103 -20.65 0.29 5.23
CA ASN A 103 -21.70 1.08 4.58
C ASN A 103 -21.13 2.01 3.49
N GLN A 104 -19.96 2.61 3.72
CA GLN A 104 -19.25 3.43 2.73
C GLN A 104 -18.81 2.62 1.52
N TYR A 105 -18.30 1.40 1.73
CA TYR A 105 -18.02 0.48 0.64
C TYR A 105 -19.30 0.15 -0.14
N LEU A 106 -20.40 -0.18 0.51
CA LEU A 106 -21.66 -0.54 -0.17
C LEU A 106 -22.27 0.64 -0.96
N GLN A 107 -22.01 1.87 -0.53
CA GLN A 107 -22.50 3.10 -1.16
C GLN A 107 -21.43 3.82 -2.00
N LEU A 108 -20.32 3.15 -2.34
CA LEU A 108 -19.16 3.74 -3.00
C LEU A 108 -19.55 4.69 -4.14
N HIS A 109 -20.28 4.19 -5.15
CA HIS A 109 -20.67 4.98 -6.32
C HIS A 109 -21.51 6.22 -6.04
N ASN A 110 -22.19 6.30 -4.88
CA ASN A 110 -23.01 7.44 -4.50
C ASN A 110 -22.22 8.49 -3.71
N VAL A 111 -21.15 8.09 -3.01
CA VAL A 111 -20.44 8.96 -2.06
C VAL A 111 -19.10 9.45 -2.62
N THR A 112 -18.38 8.64 -3.42
CA THR A 112 -17.05 9.04 -3.90
C THR A 112 -17.12 9.97 -5.11
N VAL A 113 -16.15 10.89 -5.17
CA VAL A 113 -15.86 11.73 -6.34
C VAL A 113 -14.92 11.02 -7.34
N GLY A 114 -14.20 9.99 -6.89
CA GLY A 114 -13.26 9.22 -7.69
C GLY A 114 -13.97 8.23 -8.64
N ASN A 115 -13.25 7.86 -9.70
CA ASN A 115 -13.71 6.90 -10.71
C ASN A 115 -13.45 5.44 -10.29
N TYR A 116 -13.86 5.09 -9.06
CA TYR A 116 -13.64 3.75 -8.53
C TYR A 116 -14.72 2.77 -9.01
N GLY A 117 -14.29 1.56 -9.37
CA GLY A 117 -15.16 0.42 -9.68
C GLY A 117 -14.82 -0.79 -8.82
N TYR A 118 -15.81 -1.66 -8.58
CA TYR A 118 -15.56 -2.91 -7.87
C TYR A 118 -14.83 -3.93 -8.76
N VAL A 119 -14.00 -4.77 -8.15
CA VAL A 119 -13.32 -5.87 -8.86
C VAL A 119 -14.20 -7.10 -8.91
N GLN A 120 -14.62 -7.48 -10.11
CA GLN A 120 -15.36 -8.71 -10.37
C GLN A 120 -14.37 -9.88 -10.46
N ASP A 121 -14.42 -10.80 -9.50
CA ASP A 121 -13.69 -12.06 -9.57
C ASP A 121 -14.34 -13.03 -10.57
N GLU A 122 -13.65 -14.11 -10.94
CA GLU A 122 -14.11 -15.13 -11.90
C GLU A 122 -15.50 -15.72 -11.57
N ASN A 123 -15.89 -15.69 -10.30
CA ASN A 123 -17.21 -16.12 -9.83
C ASN A 123 -18.29 -15.02 -9.91
N ASN A 124 -18.00 -13.86 -10.51
CA ASN A 124 -18.84 -12.67 -10.57
C ASN A 124 -19.23 -12.05 -9.22
N LEU A 125 -18.56 -12.44 -8.13
CA LEU A 125 -18.81 -11.91 -6.80
C LEU A 125 -17.79 -10.81 -6.50
N THR A 126 -18.27 -9.57 -6.41
CA THR A 126 -17.52 -8.47 -5.80
C THR A 126 -17.80 -8.59 -4.30
N ALA A 127 -16.82 -8.94 -3.47
CA ALA A 127 -17.08 -9.15 -2.05
C ALA A 127 -16.09 -8.34 -1.20
N LEU A 128 -16.64 -7.65 -0.21
CA LEU A 128 -15.90 -7.16 0.94
C LEU A 128 -15.83 -8.31 1.95
N THR A 129 -14.64 -8.60 2.43
CA THR A 129 -14.39 -9.65 3.41
C THR A 129 -14.11 -9.00 4.76
N VAL A 130 -14.86 -9.40 5.79
CA VAL A 130 -14.61 -9.01 7.19
C VAL A 130 -14.10 -10.25 7.91
N CYS A 131 -12.89 -10.21 8.44
CA CYS A 131 -12.32 -11.28 9.25
C CYS A 131 -12.09 -10.78 10.68
N LYS A 132 -12.47 -11.59 11.67
CA LYS A 132 -12.12 -11.36 13.07
C LYS A 132 -11.16 -12.46 13.54
N GLN A 133 -10.14 -12.04 14.26
CA GLN A 133 -9.14 -12.94 14.84
C GLN A 133 -9.30 -12.95 16.36
N LEU A 134 -9.44 -14.13 16.93
CA LEU A 134 -9.73 -14.34 18.34
C LEU A 134 -8.74 -15.35 18.91
N TYR A 135 -8.29 -15.14 20.15
CA TYR A 135 -7.55 -16.18 20.86
C TYR A 135 -8.44 -17.38 21.13
N VAL A 136 -7.96 -18.61 20.92
CA VAL A 136 -8.70 -19.85 21.19
C VAL A 136 -9.04 -20.00 22.68
N LYS A 137 -8.24 -19.41 23.58
CA LYS A 137 -8.56 -19.31 25.01
C LYS A 137 -8.53 -17.87 25.49
N SER A 138 -9.33 -17.56 26.49
CA SER A 138 -9.35 -16.23 27.11
C SER A 138 -7.99 -15.86 27.70
N PRO A 139 -7.48 -14.64 27.43
CA PRO A 139 -6.39 -14.07 28.20
C PRO A 139 -6.73 -14.04 29.70
N PRO A 140 -5.73 -14.16 30.58
CA PRO A 140 -5.95 -14.14 32.01
C PRO A 140 -6.57 -12.82 32.46
N VAL A 141 -7.70 -12.89 33.16
CA VAL A 141 -8.38 -11.73 33.75
C VAL A 141 -7.72 -11.42 35.10
N PRO A 142 -7.44 -10.15 35.44
CA PRO A 142 -6.68 -9.77 36.64
C PRO A 142 -7.36 -10.05 38.00
N SER A 143 -8.55 -10.68 38.04
CA SER A 143 -9.37 -10.78 39.26
C SER A 143 -9.24 -12.09 40.06
N GLU A 144 -8.65 -13.17 39.52
CA GLU A 144 -8.49 -14.43 40.27
C GLU A 144 -7.13 -15.06 39.99
N ASN A 145 -6.50 -15.61 41.04
CA ASN A 145 -5.20 -16.29 41.07
C ASN A 145 -4.82 -16.91 39.71
N VAL A 146 -4.08 -16.14 38.90
CA VAL A 146 -3.73 -16.54 37.54
C VAL A 146 -2.68 -17.63 37.62
N ASN A 147 -3.14 -18.89 37.55
CA ASN A 147 -2.28 -19.99 37.17
C ASN A 147 -1.75 -19.67 35.76
N ARG A 148 -0.49 -19.24 35.69
CA ARG A 148 0.25 -18.77 34.50
C ARG A 148 0.35 -19.82 33.37
N SER A 149 -0.23 -21.00 33.57
CA SER A 149 -0.11 -22.22 32.76
C SER A 149 -1.18 -22.37 31.67
N ILE A 150 -2.08 -21.41 31.46
CA ILE A 150 -3.14 -21.49 30.42
C ILE A 150 -3.08 -20.30 29.46
N ILE A 151 -1.88 -19.88 29.04
CA ILE A 151 -1.75 -18.93 27.92
C ILE A 151 -1.67 -19.76 26.64
N ASP A 152 -2.78 -19.89 25.94
CA ASP A 152 -2.84 -20.51 24.61
C ASP A 152 -2.81 -19.40 23.57
N SER A 153 -1.69 -19.28 22.85
CA SER A 153 -1.48 -18.24 21.84
C SER A 153 -2.07 -18.61 20.48
N ARG A 154 -2.84 -19.69 20.38
CA ARG A 154 -3.51 -20.06 19.12
C ARG A 154 -4.59 -19.04 18.79
N ILE A 155 -4.59 -18.61 17.52
CA ILE A 155 -5.54 -17.64 16.97
C ILE A 155 -6.48 -18.40 16.03
N GLU A 156 -7.77 -18.15 16.20
CA GLU A 156 -8.84 -18.60 15.31
C GLU A 156 -9.30 -17.40 14.48
N THR A 157 -9.51 -17.64 13.18
CA THR A 157 -9.96 -16.60 12.24
C THR A 157 -11.32 -17.00 11.70
N ASP A 158 -12.29 -16.10 11.85
CA ASP A 158 -13.64 -16.24 11.34
C ASP A 158 -13.91 -15.10 10.35
N CYS A 159 -14.36 -15.42 9.14
CA CYS A 159 -14.51 -14.48 8.04
C CYS A 159 -15.91 -14.50 7.43
N LEU A 160 -16.41 -13.32 7.07
CA LEU A 160 -17.70 -13.08 6.45
C LEU A 160 -17.50 -12.30 5.15
N ASN A 161 -18.12 -12.78 4.07
CA ASN A 161 -18.16 -12.07 2.79
C ASN A 161 -19.47 -11.31 2.64
N ILE A 162 -19.38 -10.04 2.22
CA ILE A 162 -20.49 -9.12 2.03
C ILE A 162 -20.41 -8.58 0.60
N GLU A 163 -21.49 -8.78 -0.16
CA GLU A 163 -21.57 -8.34 -1.57
C GLU A 163 -22.26 -6.97 -1.70
N PRO A 164 -21.79 -6.07 -2.59
CA PRO A 164 -22.42 -4.80 -2.85
C PRO A 164 -23.71 -4.97 -3.65
N PHE A 165 -24.67 -4.08 -3.39
CA PHE A 165 -26.07 -4.16 -3.84
C PHE A 165 -26.31 -4.07 -5.36
N ILE A 166 -25.26 -4.03 -6.20
CA ILE A 166 -25.37 -3.77 -7.64
C ILE A 166 -26.28 -4.80 -8.36
N ALA A 167 -26.39 -6.02 -7.82
CA ALA A 167 -27.16 -7.10 -8.44
C ALA A 167 -28.66 -7.12 -8.09
N THR A 168 -29.14 -6.38 -7.07
CA THR A 168 -30.55 -6.50 -6.64
C THR A 168 -31.19 -5.14 -6.42
N ASN A 169 -32.19 -4.80 -7.26
CA ASN A 169 -33.13 -3.69 -7.06
C ASN A 169 -34.04 -3.88 -5.82
N LYS A 170 -33.59 -4.62 -4.82
CA LYS A 170 -34.26 -4.81 -3.53
C LYS A 170 -33.46 -4.06 -2.49
N VAL A 171 -34.06 -2.98 -1.99
CA VAL A 171 -33.79 -2.45 -0.66
C VAL A 171 -34.02 -3.59 0.32
N SER A 172 -32.99 -4.38 0.59
CA SER A 172 -33.06 -5.38 1.66
C SER A 172 -32.36 -4.77 2.85
N GLU A 173 -33.21 -4.23 3.72
CA GLU A 173 -32.95 -3.86 5.09
C GLU A 173 -31.82 -4.71 5.72
N LYS A 174 -30.73 -4.02 6.09
CA LYS A 174 -29.72 -4.41 7.08
C LYS A 174 -29.04 -5.76 6.85
N TRP A 175 -27.94 -5.75 6.08
CA TRP A 175 -26.89 -6.78 6.14
C TRP A 175 -26.41 -7.05 7.59
N GLU A 176 -26.61 -6.07 8.48
CA GLU A 176 -26.42 -6.16 9.93
C GLU A 176 -27.33 -7.21 10.59
N MET A 177 -28.58 -7.37 10.13
CA MET A 177 -29.56 -8.30 10.72
C MET A 177 -29.31 -9.74 10.29
N SER A 178 -28.95 -9.97 9.02
CA SER A 178 -28.67 -11.32 8.50
C SER A 178 -27.41 -11.95 9.11
N ASN A 179 -26.45 -11.11 9.50
CA ASN A 179 -25.13 -11.53 9.99
C ASN A 179 -24.89 -11.14 11.46
N SER A 180 -25.97 -10.90 12.22
CA SER A 180 -25.91 -10.36 13.58
C SER A 180 -25.04 -11.19 14.53
N SER A 181 -25.02 -12.52 14.39
CA SER A 181 -24.18 -13.42 15.19
C SER A 181 -22.68 -13.22 14.94
N PHE A 182 -22.28 -12.93 13.69
CA PHE A 182 -20.88 -12.69 13.34
C PHE A 182 -20.34 -11.42 13.99
N PHE A 183 -21.17 -10.37 14.08
CA PHE A 183 -20.79 -9.09 14.66
C PHE A 183 -20.83 -9.04 16.19
N ILE A 184 -21.16 -10.12 16.88
CA ILE A 184 -20.98 -10.19 18.35
C ILE A 184 -19.48 -10.33 18.63
N LEU A 185 -18.84 -9.24 19.10
CA LEU A 185 -17.40 -9.16 19.31
C LEU A 185 -17.04 -9.47 20.78
N GLU A 186 -16.24 -10.51 20.98
CA GLU A 186 -15.64 -10.86 22.26
C GLU A 186 -14.36 -10.05 22.51
N PHE A 187 -14.47 -8.75 22.84
CA PHE A 187 -13.32 -7.84 23.01
C PHE A 187 -12.21 -8.34 23.94
N TYR A 188 -12.53 -9.21 24.91
CA TYR A 188 -11.56 -9.79 25.83
C TYR A 188 -10.64 -10.83 25.17
N ARG A 189 -11.04 -11.42 24.04
CA ARG A 189 -10.27 -12.40 23.25
C ARG A 189 -9.91 -11.89 21.86
N LEU A 190 -10.47 -10.75 21.45
CA LEU A 190 -10.28 -10.17 20.13
C LEU A 190 -8.85 -9.68 19.95
N VAL A 191 -8.14 -10.26 18.98
CA VAL A 191 -6.78 -9.87 18.61
C VAL A 191 -6.83 -8.72 17.60
N GLN A 192 -7.57 -8.92 16.51
CA GLN A 192 -7.76 -7.91 15.48
C GLN A 192 -9.02 -8.16 14.63
N ILE A 193 -9.48 -7.13 13.93
CA ILE A 193 -10.49 -7.23 12.87
C ILE A 193 -9.87 -6.68 11.59
N GLU A 194 -10.08 -7.37 10.49
CA GLU A 194 -9.60 -7.00 9.17
C GLU A 194 -10.78 -6.87 8.22
N ILE A 195 -10.90 -5.73 7.54
CA ILE A 195 -11.89 -5.51 6.48
C ILE A 195 -11.11 -5.33 5.18
N SER A 196 -11.20 -6.27 4.25
CA SER A 196 -10.46 -6.26 3.00
C SER A 196 -11.38 -6.27 1.79
N PHE A 197 -11.04 -5.46 0.79
CA PHE A 197 -11.76 -5.39 -0.48
C PHE A 197 -10.86 -4.82 -1.58
N ARG A 198 -11.26 -5.06 -2.83
CA ARG A 198 -10.52 -4.60 -4.02
C ARG A 198 -11.33 -3.59 -4.81
N LEU A 199 -10.68 -2.50 -5.20
CA LEU A 199 -11.24 -1.46 -6.08
C LEU A 199 -10.34 -1.25 -7.29
N LYS A 200 -10.93 -0.92 -8.43
CA LYS A 200 -10.22 -0.43 -9.62
C LYS A 200 -10.36 1.07 -9.71
N GLY A 201 -9.30 1.76 -10.10
CA GLY A 201 -9.32 3.18 -10.45
C GLY A 201 -8.50 3.42 -11.70
N ILE A 202 -8.91 4.40 -12.50
CA ILE A 202 -8.22 4.74 -13.75
C ILE A 202 -7.49 6.07 -13.53
N ASP A 203 -6.19 6.09 -13.79
CA ASP A 203 -5.45 7.34 -13.74
C ASP A 203 -5.70 8.16 -15.02
N LEU A 204 -6.49 9.23 -14.88
CA LEU A 204 -6.81 10.13 -15.98
C LEU A 204 -5.72 11.20 -16.20
N GLN A 205 -4.73 11.34 -15.32
CA GLN A 205 -3.62 12.29 -15.50
C GLN A 205 -2.79 11.93 -16.74
N ALA A 206 -2.68 10.63 -17.06
CA ALA A 206 -2.00 10.11 -18.26
C ALA A 206 -2.58 10.66 -19.58
N PHE A 207 -3.89 10.99 -19.64
CA PHE A 207 -4.49 11.60 -20.83
C PHE A 207 -3.87 12.96 -21.18
N GLN A 208 -3.37 13.71 -20.19
CA GLN A 208 -2.72 15.00 -20.43
C GLN A 208 -1.39 14.85 -21.18
N TYR A 209 -0.80 13.65 -21.15
CA TYR A 209 0.49 13.34 -21.76
C TYR A 209 0.37 12.51 -23.05
N ASN A 210 -0.84 12.34 -23.61
CA ASN A 210 -1.14 11.47 -24.77
C ASN A 210 -0.72 10.00 -24.58
N GLU A 211 -0.64 9.54 -23.33
CA GLU A 211 -0.41 8.14 -22.99
C GLU A 211 -1.76 7.44 -22.70
N LEU A 212 -1.83 6.12 -22.92
CA LEU A 212 -3.02 5.35 -22.55
C LEU A 212 -3.12 5.31 -21.02
N PRO A 213 -4.32 5.53 -20.44
CA PRO A 213 -4.47 5.53 -19.00
C PRO A 213 -4.26 4.13 -18.44
N ASP A 214 -3.48 4.04 -17.37
CA ASP A 214 -3.30 2.80 -16.63
C ASP A 214 -4.50 2.56 -15.70
N CYS A 215 -4.99 1.32 -15.70
CA CYS A 215 -6.00 0.86 -14.77
C CYS A 215 -5.31 0.22 -13.57
N TYR A 216 -5.44 0.84 -12.41
CA TYR A 216 -4.86 0.38 -11.16
C TYR A 216 -5.87 -0.41 -10.35
N GLU A 217 -5.40 -1.49 -9.74
CA GLU A 217 -6.16 -2.26 -8.76
C GLU A 217 -5.60 -1.98 -7.35
N PHE A 218 -6.48 -1.48 -6.48
CA PHE A 218 -6.20 -1.18 -5.09
C PHE A 218 -6.74 -2.31 -4.23
N LEU A 219 -5.85 -2.96 -3.49
CA LEU A 219 -6.22 -3.82 -2.37
C LEU A 219 -6.24 -2.95 -1.11
N ILE A 220 -7.44 -2.69 -0.60
CA ILE A 220 -7.64 -1.89 0.62
C ILE A 220 -7.90 -2.85 1.78
N THR A 221 -7.15 -2.68 2.86
CA THR A 221 -7.29 -3.48 4.08
C THR A 221 -7.37 -2.54 5.28
N ILE A 222 -8.50 -2.54 5.98
CA ILE A 222 -8.71 -1.77 7.20
C ILE A 222 -8.51 -2.69 8.39
N THR A 223 -7.51 -2.40 9.22
CA THR A 223 -7.14 -3.26 10.35
C THR A 223 -7.43 -2.56 11.66
N PHE A 224 -8.22 -3.20 12.51
CA PHE A 224 -8.47 -2.84 13.90
C PHE A 224 -7.58 -3.70 14.80
N ASP A 225 -6.46 -3.15 15.24
CA ASP A 225 -5.48 -3.83 16.07
C ASP A 225 -5.82 -3.67 17.57
N ASN A 226 -6.04 -4.80 18.23
CA ASN A 226 -6.25 -4.92 19.67
C ASN A 226 -5.21 -5.85 20.34
N THR A 227 -4.09 -6.16 19.69
CA THR A 227 -3.08 -7.13 20.15
C THR A 227 -2.55 -6.87 21.55
N VAL A 228 -2.43 -5.59 21.94
CA VAL A 228 -1.91 -5.18 23.25
C VAL A 228 -2.97 -5.25 24.35
N HIS A 229 -4.27 -5.28 24.00
CA HIS A 229 -5.39 -5.21 24.95
C HIS A 229 -5.28 -4.04 25.96
N SER A 230 -4.80 -2.88 25.50
CA SER A 230 -4.59 -1.69 26.34
C SER A 230 -5.86 -0.87 26.62
N GLY A 231 -7.01 -1.30 26.10
CA GLY A 231 -8.23 -0.49 26.03
C GLY A 231 -8.22 0.53 24.88
N ILE A 232 -7.20 0.50 24.04
CA ILE A 232 -7.06 1.32 22.83
C ILE A 232 -7.00 0.36 21.64
N ILE A 233 -7.90 0.55 20.68
CA ILE A 233 -7.85 -0.15 19.39
C ILE A 233 -7.35 0.82 18.34
N LYS A 234 -6.25 0.45 17.67
CA LYS A 234 -5.66 1.24 16.61
C LYS A 234 -6.22 0.79 15.27
N ILE A 235 -6.63 1.73 14.44
CA ILE A 235 -7.22 1.50 13.13
C ILE A 235 -6.26 2.02 12.08
N PHE A 236 -5.95 1.15 11.12
CA PHE A 236 -5.03 1.41 10.01
C PHE A 236 -5.71 1.11 8.67
N LEU A 237 -5.25 1.78 7.61
CA LEU A 237 -5.60 1.54 6.21
C LEU A 237 -4.32 1.59 5.36
#